data_AF-A0A3M4LUS2-F1
#
_entry.id   AF-A0A3M4LUS2-F1
#
_cell.length_a   1.000
_cell.length_b   1.000
_cell.length_c   1.000
_cell.angle_alpha   90.00
_cell.angle_beta   90.00
_cell.angle_gamma   90.00
#
_symmetry.space_group_name_H-M   'P 1'
#
loop_
_entity.id
_entity.type
_entity.pdbx_description
1 polymer ?
#
loop_
_entity_poly.entity_id
_entity_poly.type
_entity_poly.pdbx_seq_one_letter_code
_entity_poly.pdbx_strand_id
1 'polypeptide(L)'
;MNKVTFPNACQLMRWHFHPVGFEATMDAPSSMIARLFDRASGETVVAIAGLPCATVMNATDVERIIEAIEAELELFGDHQLAGFM
;
A
#
# COMPACT_ATOMS: atom_id res chain seq x y z
N MET A 1 -12.14 11.81 16.95
CA MET A 1 -12.16 11.01 15.71
C MET A 1 -11.53 11.84 14.60
N ASN A 2 -10.27 11.60 14.25
CA ASN A 2 -9.60 12.34 13.17
C ASN A 2 -9.89 11.63 11.85
N LYS A 3 -10.78 12.22 11.04
CA LYS A 3 -11.17 11.68 9.73
C LYS A 3 -10.10 12.08 8.73
N VAL A 4 -9.44 11.09 8.14
CA VAL A 4 -8.39 11.25 7.14
C VAL A 4 -9.02 11.00 5.76
N THR A 5 -8.86 11.95 4.85
CA THR A 5 -9.30 11.77 3.46
C THR A 5 -8.29 10.91 2.71
N PHE A 6 -8.74 10.20 1.66
CA PHE A 6 -7.86 9.42 0.79
C PHE A 6 -6.54 10.13 0.39
N PRO A 7 -6.54 11.37 -0.13
CA PRO A 7 -5.29 12.05 -0.49
C PRO A 7 -4.36 12.31 0.72
N ASN A 8 -4.91 12.53 1.92
CA ASN A 8 -4.10 12.70 3.13
C ASN A 8 -3.52 11.35 3.60
N ALA A 9 -4.31 10.29 3.53
CA ALA A 9 -3.86 8.92 3.80
C ALA A 9 -2.72 8.50 2.85
N CYS A 10 -2.88 8.74 1.55
CA CYS A 10 -1.83 8.50 0.56
C CYS A 10 -0.54 9.26 0.87
N GLN A 11 -0.64 10.50 1.36
CA GLN A 11 0.54 11.28 1.75
C GLN A 11 1.26 10.67 2.95
N LEU A 12 0.53 10.21 3.96
CA LEU A 12 1.11 9.51 5.13
C LEU A 12 1.79 8.20 4.73
N MET A 13 1.12 7.37 3.93
CA MET A 13 1.68 6.11 3.43
C MET A 13 2.95 6.35 2.60
N ARG A 14 2.98 7.39 1.76
CA ARG A 14 4.19 7.78 1.00
C ARG A 14 5.38 8.13 1.87
N TRP A 15 5.16 8.70 3.06
CA TRP A 15 6.24 8.95 4.01
C TRP A 15 6.65 7.68 4.75
N HIS A 16 5.68 6.81 5.06
CA HIS A 16 5.91 5.55 5.73
C HIS A 16 6.82 4.61 4.92
N PHE A 17 6.54 4.46 3.62
CA PHE A 17 7.31 3.55 2.76
C PHE A 17 8.64 4.13 2.24
N HIS A 18 9.01 5.37 2.58
CA HIS A 18 10.25 5.97 2.11
C HIS A 18 11.48 5.18 2.64
N PRO A 19 12.45 4.79 1.79
CA PRO A 19 12.74 5.31 0.44
C PRO A 19 12.01 4.65 -0.74
N VAL A 20 11.23 3.59 -0.49
CA VAL A 20 10.42 2.92 -1.52
C VAL A 20 9.31 3.87 -2.00
N GLY A 21 9.06 3.88 -3.31
CA GLY A 21 7.97 4.61 -3.92
C GLY A 21 6.63 3.94 -3.60
N PHE A 22 5.66 4.73 -3.14
CA PHE A 22 4.30 4.26 -2.90
C PHE A 22 3.30 5.07 -3.72
N GLU A 23 2.44 4.36 -4.44
CA GLU A 23 1.33 4.90 -5.21
C GLU A 23 0.03 4.22 -4.81
N ALA A 24 -1.02 5.00 -4.63
CA ALA A 24 -2.33 4.52 -4.25
C ALA A 24 -3.37 5.25 -5.09
N THR A 25 -4.21 4.50 -5.79
CA THR A 25 -5.26 5.02 -6.69
C THR A 25 -6.57 4.31 -6.40
N MET A 26 -7.69 5.03 -6.41
CA MET A 26 -9.01 4.39 -6.31
C MET A 26 -9.35 3.69 -7.62
N ASP A 27 -9.61 2.39 -7.54
CA ASP A 27 -10.17 1.58 -8.63
C ASP A 27 -11.70 1.68 -8.63
N ALA A 28 -12.30 1.72 -7.44
CA ALA A 28 -13.72 1.91 -7.23
C ALA A 28 -13.98 2.81 -5.99
N PRO A 29 -15.22 3.31 -5.77
CA PRO A 29 -15.52 4.15 -4.60
C PRO A 29 -15.26 3.48 -3.24
N SER A 30 -15.15 2.15 -3.22
CA SER A 30 -14.88 1.31 -2.07
C SER A 30 -13.58 0.50 -2.18
N SER A 31 -12.82 0.64 -3.26
CA SER A 31 -11.63 -0.18 -3.53
C SER A 31 -10.49 0.66 -4.08
N MET A 32 -9.27 0.37 -3.64
CA MET A 32 -8.06 0.99 -4.15
C MET A 32 -7.05 -0.04 -4.66
N ILE A 33 -6.17 0.45 -5.52
CA ILE A 33 -4.95 -0.22 -5.93
C ILE A 33 -3.79 0.50 -5.24
N ALA A 34 -3.00 -0.25 -4.47
CA ALA A 34 -1.74 0.21 -3.90
C ALA A 34 -0.59 -0.44 -4.65
N ARG A 35 0.44 0.33 -4.96
CA ARG A 35 1.62 -0.11 -5.70
C ARG A 35 2.87 0.41 -5.01
N LEU A 36 3.77 -0.50 -4.68
CA LEU A 36 5.10 -0.19 -4.19
C LEU A 36 6.09 -0.46 -5.32
N PHE A 37 6.98 0.50 -5.53
CA PHE A 37 8.00 0.42 -6.56
C PHE A 37 9.30 1.01 -6.02
N ASP A 38 10.43 0.48 -6.47
CA ASP A 38 11.71 1.05 -6.12
C ASP A 38 11.84 2.42 -6.77
N ARG A 39 12.10 3.46 -5.97
CA ARG A 39 12.20 4.83 -6.49
C ARG A 39 13.49 5.05 -7.30
N ALA A 40 14.53 4.26 -7.07
CA ALA A 40 15.82 4.41 -7.74
C ALA A 40 15.83 3.76 -9.13
N SER A 41 15.25 2.56 -9.26
CA SER A 41 15.13 1.76 -10.49
C SER A 41 13.81 2.03 -11.25
N GLY A 42 12.74 2.37 -10.53
CA GLY A 42 11.38 2.46 -11.07
C GLY A 42 10.67 1.11 -11.18
N GLU A 43 11.32 0.02 -10.75
CA GLU A 43 10.77 -1.33 -10.79
C GLU A 43 9.63 -1.50 -9.79
N THR A 44 8.54 -2.10 -10.25
CA THR A 44 7.40 -2.42 -9.36
C THR A 44 7.78 -3.59 -8.49
N VAL A 45 7.79 -3.38 -7.17
CA VAL A 45 8.08 -4.43 -6.18
C VAL A 45 6.81 -5.24 -5.94
N VAL A 46 5.70 -4.56 -5.66
CA VAL A 46 4.40 -5.19 -5.45
C VAL A 46 3.27 -4.27 -5.89
N ALA A 47 2.21 -4.85 -6.46
CA ALA A 47 0.99 -4.13 -6.82
C ALA A 47 -0.22 -4.92 -6.33
N ILE A 48 -1.01 -4.30 -5.46
CA ILE A 48 -2.12 -4.91 -4.73
C ILE A 48 -3.38 -4.18 -5.17
N ALA A 49 -4.28 -4.90 -5.83
CA ALA A 49 -5.58 -4.41 -6.26
C ALA A 49 -6.69 -4.89 -5.32
N GLY A 50 -7.76 -4.12 -5.18
CA GLY A 50 -8.92 -4.51 -4.39
C GLY A 50 -8.77 -4.28 -2.88
N LEU A 51 -7.81 -3.45 -2.46
CA LEU A 51 -7.70 -3.05 -1.06
C LEU A 51 -8.94 -2.24 -0.64
N PRO A 52 -9.58 -2.56 0.50
CA PRO A 52 -10.75 -1.84 0.97
C PRO A 52 -10.39 -0.40 1.27
N CYS A 53 -11.03 0.54 0.58
CA CYS A 53 -10.70 1.96 0.69
C CYS A 53 -11.96 2.82 0.67
N ALA A 54 -12.08 3.72 1.65
CA ALA A 54 -13.14 4.72 1.69
C ALA A 54 -12.60 6.11 1.36
N THR A 55 -13.43 6.97 0.76
CA THR A 55 -13.08 8.38 0.50
C THR A 55 -12.72 9.15 1.77
N VAL A 56 -13.31 8.74 2.91
CA VAL A 56 -13.00 9.23 4.25
C VAL A 56 -12.83 8.04 5.18
N MET A 57 -11.66 7.94 5.79
CA MET A 57 -11.24 6.81 6.61
C MET A 57 -10.60 7.29 7.91
N ASN A 58 -10.58 6.46 8.94
CA ASN A 58 -9.95 6.82 10.20
C ASN A 58 -8.47 6.45 10.17
N ALA A 59 -7.68 6.94 11.13
CA ALA A 59 -6.29 6.51 11.28
C ALA A 59 -6.16 4.98 11.33
N THR A 60 -7.07 4.28 12.02
CA THR A 60 -7.07 2.81 12.09
C THR A 60 -7.30 2.13 10.73
N ASP A 61 -8.09 2.73 9.85
CA ASP A 61 -8.31 2.18 8.51
C ASP A 61 -7.03 2.33 7.65
N VAL A 62 -6.32 3.46 7.80
CA VAL A 62 -5.02 3.69 7.16
C VAL A 62 -3.99 2.66 7.64
N GLU A 63 -3.89 2.44 8.95
CA GLU A 63 -2.98 1.45 9.53
C GLU A 63 -3.28 0.05 8.99
N ARG A 64 -4.56 -0.36 8.94
CA ARG A 64 -4.95 -1.65 8.37
C ARG A 64 -4.57 -1.82 6.90
N ILE A 65 -4.64 -0.76 6.11
CA ILE A 65 -4.22 -0.79 4.71
C ILE A 65 -2.70 -0.98 4.64
N ILE A 66 -1.94 -0.27 5.47
CA ILE A 66 -0.48 -0.42 5.57
C ILE A 66 -0.11 -1.85 5.99
N GLU A 67 -0.72 -2.36 7.07
CA GLU A 67 -0.51 -3.74 7.55
C GLU A 67 -0.82 -4.77 6.46
N ALA A 68 -1.91 -4.59 5.70
CA ALA A 68 -2.23 -5.47 4.58
C ALA A 68 -1.16 -5.41 3.49
N ILE A 69 -0.65 -4.22 3.17
CA ILE A 69 0.43 -4.04 2.19
C ILE A 69 1.73 -4.69 2.66
N GLU A 70 2.09 -4.51 3.92
CA GLU A 70 3.30 -5.09 4.52
C GLU A 70 3.21 -6.63 4.54
N ALA A 71 2.06 -7.18 4.94
CA ALA A 71 1.82 -8.62 4.91
C ALA A 71 1.94 -9.19 3.50
N GLU A 72 1.38 -8.52 2.49
CA GLU A 72 1.55 -8.91 1.10
C GLU A 72 3.04 -8.82 0.68
N LEU A 73 3.74 -7.74 1.05
CA LEU A 73 5.17 -7.59 0.75
C LEU A 73 6.01 -8.71 1.36
N GLU A 74 5.73 -9.11 2.61
CA GLU A 74 6.37 -10.23 3.29
C GLU A 74 6.08 -11.56 2.56
N LEU A 75 4.84 -11.79 2.13
CA LEU A 75 4.46 -12.96 1.33
C LEU A 75 5.18 -13.00 -0.03
N PHE A 76 5.30 -11.86 -0.70
CA PHE A 76 6.06 -11.75 -1.95
C PHE A 76 7.56 -12.02 -1.74
N GLY A 77 8.14 -11.49 -0.65
CA GLY A 77 9.54 -11.71 -0.28
C GLY A 77 9.84 -13.17 0.08
N ASP A 78 8.93 -13.84 0.78
CA ASP A 78 9.04 -15.26 1.14
C ASP A 78 8.91 -16.17 -0.08
N HIS A 79 8.02 -15.85 -1.04
CA HIS A 79 7.88 -16.63 -2.27
C HIS A 79 9.14 -16.61 -3.14
N GLN A 80 9.95 -15.55 -3.09
CA GLN A 80 11.24 -15.49 -3.78
C GLN A 80 12.30 -16.41 -3.15
N LEU A 81 12.17 -16.72 -1.85
CA LEU A 81 13.07 -17.63 -1.14
C LEU A 81 12.62 -19.10 -1.24
N ALA A 82 11.31 -19.35 -1.28
CA ALA A 82 10.76 -20.70 -1.41
C ALA A 82 10.97 -21.35 -2.79
N GLY A 83 11.27 -20.57 -3.83
CA GLY A 83 11.61 -21.07 -5.17
C GLY A 83 13.03 -21.61 -5.33
N PHE A 84 13.86 -21.59 -4.28
CA PHE A 84 15.28 -21.97 -4.31
C PHE A 84 15.64 -23.21 -3.46
N MET A 85 14.67 -24.01 -3.01
CA MET A 85 14.92 -25.28 -2.29
C MET A 85 14.35 -26.50 -3.01
#